data_AF-A0A922MPK3-F1
#
_entry.id   AF-A0A922MPK3-F1
#
_cell.length_a   1.000
_cell.length_b   1.000
_cell.length_c   1.000
_cell.angle_alpha   90.00
_cell.angle_beta   90.00
_cell.angle_gamma   90.00
#
_symmetry.space_group_name_H-M   'P 1'
#
loop_
_entity.id
_entity.type
_entity.pdbx_description
1 polymer ?
#
loop_
_entity_poly.entity_id
_entity_poly.type
_entity_poly.pdbx_seq_one_letter_code
_entity_poly.pdbx_strand_id
1 'polypeptide(L)'
;MDQATQLKNKGNAALEAGKLDDAVRFYTEAIAVDPTNHVLYSNRSAAHAKASNFEEALVDAERTIALNPTWSKGYSRKASTLAYLGRWAEAIETYNKGLELDPNNEQLATGLLETKNKFELICQKLRNDPRSREWLNDPEYYKIIAELTREPLVLNKIFNRDLTEKDSDRLHTTFEILYDIYKEPPQKQEPQRQEPPKKQEPEKPKYDDLPENRRLALQEKDQGNEFYKKKDFDNALMHYQNAVKHDPTDITFYTNMAAVYFEQKEYEKCIKECEKAIDIGRENRADFKLIAKAFTRIGNAYKKMEQWKLAKTYYEKSMSEHRTPEIKTLLTIKRNPDDPKLYSNRAACYTKLAAFDLGLKDCDHCCKLDPKFIKGWIRKGKILQVRKRAMADPEVQQILRDPAMRCILEQMQQDPHALQDHLKNPDIAAKIQKLLESGLIAIH
;
A
#
# COMPACT_ATOMS: atom_id res chain seq x y z
N MET A 1 -21.39 -4.36 60.34
CA MET A 1 -20.93 -3.77 59.06
C MET A 1 -21.83 -4.31 57.96
N ASP A 2 -22.42 -3.40 57.19
CA ASP A 2 -23.25 -3.70 56.02
C ASP A 2 -22.54 -4.64 55.02
N GLN A 3 -23.29 -5.59 54.44
CA GLN A 3 -22.77 -6.67 53.58
C GLN A 3 -22.04 -6.10 52.35
N ALA A 4 -22.54 -5.01 51.76
CA ALA A 4 -21.87 -4.33 50.65
C ALA A 4 -20.51 -3.76 51.07
N THR A 5 -20.38 -3.25 52.30
CA THR A 5 -19.11 -2.75 52.84
C THR A 5 -18.08 -3.86 53.01
N GLN A 6 -18.48 -5.06 53.45
CA GLN A 6 -17.57 -6.20 53.57
C GLN A 6 -17.06 -6.66 52.19
N LEU A 7 -17.96 -6.76 51.20
CA LEU A 7 -17.62 -7.12 49.82
C LEU A 7 -16.71 -6.08 49.17
N LYS A 8 -16.98 -4.79 49.37
CA LYS A 8 -16.10 -3.68 48.95
C LYS A 8 -14.70 -3.85 49.52
N ASN A 9 -14.57 -4.15 50.82
CA ASN A 9 -13.27 -4.32 51.47
C ASN A 9 -12.51 -5.53 50.91
N LYS A 10 -13.20 -6.65 50.63
CA LYS A 10 -12.60 -7.80 49.92
C LYS A 10 -12.15 -7.43 48.51
N GLY A 11 -12.95 -6.65 47.78
CA GLY A 11 -12.58 -6.12 46.47
C GLY A 11 -11.33 -5.23 46.52
N ASN A 12 -11.25 -4.32 47.50
CA ASN A 12 -10.08 -3.48 47.71
C ASN A 12 -8.82 -4.32 48.01
N ALA A 13 -8.93 -5.31 48.91
CA ALA A 13 -7.82 -6.20 49.24
C ALA A 13 -7.36 -7.03 48.02
N ALA A 14 -8.30 -7.52 47.21
CA ALA A 14 -7.98 -8.22 45.96
C ALA A 14 -7.29 -7.30 44.94
N LEU A 15 -7.74 -6.04 44.84
CA LEU A 15 -7.15 -5.03 43.95
C LEU A 15 -5.73 -4.65 44.36
N GLU A 16 -5.47 -4.54 45.67
CA GLU A 16 -4.14 -4.32 46.24
C GLU A 16 -3.22 -5.53 46.01
N ALA A 17 -3.76 -6.74 46.10
CA ALA A 17 -3.05 -7.98 45.81
C ALA A 17 -2.86 -8.27 44.30
N GLY A 18 -3.33 -7.38 43.41
CA GLY A 18 -3.24 -7.56 41.96
C GLY A 18 -4.18 -8.64 41.38
N LYS A 19 -5.11 -9.17 42.19
CA LYS A 19 -6.12 -10.15 41.77
C LYS A 19 -7.32 -9.43 41.15
N LEU A 20 -7.15 -8.99 39.90
CA LEU A 20 -8.10 -8.08 39.25
C LEU A 20 -9.48 -8.71 39.03
N ASP A 21 -9.56 -9.98 38.61
CA ASP A 21 -10.83 -10.68 38.40
C ASP A 21 -11.61 -10.86 39.70
N ASP A 22 -10.91 -11.22 40.79
CA ASP A 22 -11.51 -11.33 42.12
C ASP A 22 -12.01 -9.97 42.61
N ALA A 23 -11.26 -8.89 42.36
CA ALA A 23 -11.68 -7.53 42.70
C ALA A 23 -12.96 -7.14 41.96
N VAL A 24 -13.01 -7.36 40.64
CA VAL A 24 -14.21 -7.11 39.81
C VAL A 24 -15.40 -7.93 40.31
N ARG A 25 -15.18 -9.22 40.63
CA ARG A 25 -16.23 -10.09 41.18
C ARG A 25 -16.79 -9.54 42.49
N PHE A 26 -15.93 -9.24 43.47
CA PHE A 26 -16.37 -8.73 44.77
C PHE A 26 -17.07 -7.38 44.67
N TYR A 27 -16.61 -6.47 43.80
CA TYR A 27 -17.33 -5.22 43.58
C TYR A 27 -18.67 -5.44 42.88
N THR A 28 -18.77 -6.40 41.96
CA THR A 28 -20.03 -6.75 41.31
C THR A 28 -21.05 -7.30 42.31
N GLU A 29 -20.61 -8.19 43.21
CA GLU A 29 -21.43 -8.66 44.32
C GLU A 29 -21.84 -7.50 45.25
N ALA A 30 -20.92 -6.58 45.56
CA ALA A 30 -21.23 -5.41 46.38
C ALA A 30 -22.28 -4.50 45.72
N ILE A 31 -22.19 -4.28 44.41
CA ILE A 31 -23.14 -3.47 43.62
C ILE A 31 -24.52 -4.13 43.59
N ALA A 32 -24.59 -5.47 43.55
CA ALA A 32 -25.87 -6.18 43.62
C ALA A 32 -26.59 -5.95 44.96
N VAL A 33 -25.84 -5.74 46.04
CA VAL A 33 -26.38 -5.43 47.38
C VAL A 33 -26.73 -3.95 47.52
N ASP A 34 -25.88 -3.05 47.03
CA ASP A 34 -26.09 -1.59 47.10
C ASP A 34 -25.87 -0.94 45.72
N PRO A 35 -26.89 -0.96 44.83
CA PRO A 35 -26.76 -0.51 43.45
C PRO A 35 -26.72 1.02 43.30
N THR A 36 -26.96 1.77 44.38
CA THR A 36 -26.97 3.24 44.40
C THR A 36 -25.63 3.84 44.82
N ASN A 37 -24.70 3.01 45.27
CA ASN A 37 -23.42 3.46 45.79
C ASN A 37 -22.38 3.71 44.71
N HIS A 38 -22.27 4.98 44.31
CA HIS A 38 -21.31 5.47 43.32
C HIS A 38 -19.84 5.06 43.61
N VAL A 39 -19.46 4.85 44.88
CA VAL A 39 -18.09 4.42 45.23
C VAL A 39 -17.80 3.01 44.75
N LEU A 40 -18.79 2.11 44.75
CA LEU A 40 -18.61 0.74 44.28
C LEU A 40 -18.34 0.68 42.77
N TYR A 41 -19.10 1.46 41.99
CA TYR A 41 -18.85 1.62 40.56
C TYR A 41 -17.50 2.27 40.29
N SER A 42 -17.09 3.29 41.06
CA SER A 42 -15.77 3.92 40.93
C SER A 42 -14.62 2.95 41.20
N ASN A 43 -14.79 2.05 42.16
CA ASN A 43 -13.79 1.03 42.50
C ASN A 43 -13.75 -0.08 41.45
N ARG A 44 -14.91 -0.53 40.94
CA ARG A 44 -14.97 -1.54 39.87
C ARG A 44 -14.44 -0.97 38.55
N SER A 45 -14.72 0.29 38.23
CA SER A 45 -14.12 1.02 37.12
C SER A 45 -12.59 1.02 37.20
N ALA A 46 -12.02 1.28 38.39
CA ALA A 46 -10.58 1.23 38.60
C ALA A 46 -10.00 -0.19 38.43
N ALA A 47 -10.73 -1.23 38.85
CA ALA A 47 -10.34 -2.62 38.66
C ALA A 47 -10.36 -3.03 37.18
N HIS A 48 -11.43 -2.67 36.45
CA HIS A 48 -11.52 -2.87 35.01
C HIS A 48 -10.40 -2.13 34.25
N ALA A 49 -10.12 -0.87 34.60
CA ALA A 49 -9.03 -0.12 33.98
C ALA A 49 -7.66 -0.74 34.24
N LYS A 50 -7.39 -1.23 35.46
CA LYS A 50 -6.16 -1.99 35.76
C LYS A 50 -6.08 -3.31 35.00
N ALA A 51 -7.22 -3.93 34.68
CA ALA A 51 -7.31 -5.14 33.87
C ALA A 51 -7.25 -4.87 32.35
N SER A 52 -7.05 -3.62 31.93
CA SER A 52 -7.14 -3.17 30.53
C SER A 52 -8.51 -3.34 29.87
N ASN A 53 -9.57 -3.53 30.67
CA ASN A 53 -10.96 -3.60 30.23
C ASN A 53 -11.56 -2.19 30.24
N PHE A 54 -11.13 -1.34 29.30
CA PHE A 54 -11.39 0.10 29.36
C PHE A 54 -12.83 0.47 29.01
N GLU A 55 -13.50 -0.27 28.14
CA GLU A 55 -14.89 -0.08 27.79
C GLU A 55 -15.82 -0.31 29.00
N GLU A 56 -15.62 -1.40 29.74
CA GLU A 56 -16.36 -1.69 30.98
C GLU A 56 -16.03 -0.66 32.06
N ALA A 57 -14.76 -0.26 32.16
CA ALA A 57 -14.34 0.79 33.08
C ALA A 57 -15.05 2.12 32.79
N LEU A 58 -15.31 2.43 31.53
CA LEU A 58 -15.99 3.65 31.11
C LEU A 58 -17.47 3.62 31.52
N VAL A 59 -18.15 2.48 31.29
CA VAL A 59 -19.55 2.29 31.70
C VAL A 59 -19.71 2.53 33.21
N ASP A 60 -18.83 1.96 34.03
CA ASP A 60 -18.87 2.13 35.48
C ASP A 60 -18.52 3.57 35.91
N ALA A 61 -17.59 4.23 35.21
CA ALA A 61 -17.25 5.62 35.49
C ALA A 61 -18.41 6.58 35.15
N GLU A 62 -19.13 6.33 34.06
CA GLU A 62 -20.35 7.08 33.71
C GLU A 62 -21.46 6.84 34.72
N ARG A 63 -21.63 5.60 35.17
CA ARG A 63 -22.59 5.27 36.23
C ARG A 63 -22.25 5.93 37.56
N THR A 64 -20.96 6.05 37.89
CA THR A 64 -20.47 6.78 39.08
C THR A 64 -20.92 8.24 39.04
N ILE A 65 -20.70 8.93 37.91
CA ILE A 65 -21.10 10.33 37.73
C ILE A 65 -22.63 10.47 37.72
N ALA A 66 -23.35 9.56 37.09
CA ALA A 66 -24.81 9.58 37.07
C ALA A 66 -25.43 9.44 38.47
N LEU A 67 -24.81 8.64 39.35
CA LEU A 67 -25.25 8.47 40.73
C LEU A 67 -24.81 9.62 41.65
N ASN A 68 -23.66 10.24 41.38
CA ASN A 68 -23.17 11.39 42.14
C ASN A 68 -22.45 12.42 41.24
N PRO A 69 -23.18 13.37 40.64
CA PRO A 69 -22.64 14.33 39.67
C PRO A 69 -21.68 15.37 40.26
N THR A 70 -21.64 15.54 41.58
CA THR A 70 -20.79 16.53 42.26
C THR A 70 -19.48 15.95 42.76
N TRP A 71 -19.26 14.64 42.60
CA TRP A 71 -18.06 13.97 43.09
C TRP A 71 -16.94 13.96 42.06
N SER A 72 -15.95 14.83 42.26
CA SER A 72 -14.81 15.04 41.35
C SER A 72 -14.07 13.75 40.98
N LYS A 73 -13.95 12.77 41.90
CA LYS A 73 -13.30 11.48 41.64
C LYS A 73 -13.98 10.65 40.56
N GLY A 74 -15.30 10.79 40.37
CA GLY A 74 -16.03 10.15 39.27
C GLY A 74 -15.56 10.65 37.91
N TYR A 75 -15.33 11.97 37.79
CA TYR A 75 -14.76 12.59 36.59
C TYR A 75 -13.32 12.15 36.37
N SER A 76 -12.51 12.01 37.43
CA SER A 76 -11.15 11.47 37.31
C SER A 76 -11.16 10.07 36.71
N ARG A 77 -12.06 9.18 37.16
CA ARG A 77 -12.22 7.83 36.60
C ARG A 77 -12.59 7.87 35.12
N LYS A 78 -13.63 8.63 34.77
CA LYS A 78 -14.11 8.73 33.39
C LYS A 78 -13.02 9.30 32.47
N ALA A 79 -12.39 10.40 32.88
CA ALA A 79 -11.37 11.09 32.09
C ALA A 79 -10.11 10.24 31.89
N SER A 80 -9.63 9.55 32.94
CA SER A 80 -8.51 8.61 32.82
C SER A 80 -8.82 7.47 31.86
N THR A 81 -10.01 6.86 31.97
CA THR A 81 -10.42 5.78 31.06
C THR A 81 -10.55 6.25 29.61
N LEU A 82 -11.14 7.43 29.38
CA LEU A 82 -11.21 8.04 28.04
C LEU A 82 -9.81 8.31 27.47
N ALA A 83 -8.87 8.75 28.28
CA ALA A 83 -7.48 8.94 27.86
C ALA A 83 -6.81 7.62 27.48
N TYR A 84 -7.04 6.52 28.21
CA TYR A 84 -6.55 5.19 27.83
C TYR A 84 -7.17 4.67 26.53
N LEU A 85 -8.44 5.01 26.27
CA LEU A 85 -9.14 4.71 25.01
C LEU A 85 -8.73 5.61 23.84
N GLY A 86 -7.78 6.54 24.02
CA GLY A 86 -7.39 7.50 22.98
C GLY A 86 -8.45 8.56 22.65
N ARG A 87 -9.48 8.71 23.49
CA ARG A 87 -10.56 9.70 23.36
C ARG A 87 -10.16 11.01 24.05
N TRP A 88 -9.04 11.59 23.60
CA TRP A 88 -8.35 12.70 24.27
C TRP A 88 -9.21 13.95 24.44
N ALA A 89 -9.99 14.34 23.42
CA ALA A 89 -10.84 15.53 23.48
C ALA A 89 -11.91 15.40 24.57
N GLU A 90 -12.59 14.26 24.62
CA GLU A 90 -13.60 13.96 25.65
C GLU A 90 -12.97 13.82 27.04
N ALA A 91 -11.76 13.26 27.13
CA ALA A 91 -11.01 13.20 28.37
C ALA A 91 -10.67 14.61 28.89
N ILE A 92 -10.19 15.52 28.04
CA ILE A 92 -9.89 16.92 28.38
C ILE A 92 -11.14 17.64 28.90
N GLU A 93 -12.27 17.51 28.20
CA GLU A 93 -13.54 18.09 28.65
C GLU A 93 -13.97 17.52 30.01
N THR A 94 -13.86 16.20 30.20
CA THR A 94 -14.24 15.54 31.45
C THR A 94 -13.34 15.96 32.61
N TYR A 95 -12.03 16.10 32.38
CA TYR A 95 -11.08 16.62 33.37
C TYR A 95 -11.43 18.06 33.77
N ASN A 96 -11.73 18.94 32.80
CA ASN A 96 -12.13 20.32 33.09
C ASN A 96 -13.40 20.37 33.95
N LYS A 97 -14.44 19.58 33.62
CA LYS A 97 -15.65 19.47 34.45
C LYS A 97 -15.35 18.99 35.87
N GLY A 98 -14.43 18.04 36.01
CA GLY A 98 -13.96 17.61 37.34
C GLY A 98 -13.29 18.73 38.13
N LEU A 99 -12.46 19.55 37.47
CA LEU A 99 -11.76 20.69 38.07
C LEU A 99 -12.68 21.87 38.37
N GLU A 100 -13.78 22.04 37.64
CA GLU A 100 -14.83 23.00 37.99
C GLU A 100 -15.46 22.67 39.35
N LEU A 101 -15.58 21.38 39.69
CA LEU A 101 -16.11 20.90 40.97
C LEU A 101 -15.06 20.92 42.08
N ASP A 102 -13.80 20.62 41.75
CA ASP A 102 -12.68 20.56 42.70
C ASP A 102 -11.40 21.14 42.09
N PRO A 103 -11.23 22.48 42.13
CA PRO A 103 -10.14 23.18 41.44
C PRO A 103 -8.74 22.81 41.94
N ASN A 104 -8.62 22.34 43.18
CA ASN A 104 -7.33 22.01 43.81
C ASN A 104 -6.99 20.51 43.70
N ASN A 105 -7.73 19.76 42.90
CA ASN A 105 -7.50 18.32 42.73
C ASN A 105 -6.27 18.04 41.86
N GLU A 106 -5.16 17.68 42.51
CA GLU A 106 -3.88 17.41 41.84
C GLU A 106 -3.97 16.26 40.82
N GLN A 107 -4.78 15.23 41.09
CA GLN A 107 -4.96 14.10 40.18
C GLN A 107 -5.64 14.52 38.87
N LEU A 108 -6.68 15.36 38.97
CA LEU A 108 -7.37 15.89 37.78
C LEU A 108 -6.45 16.85 37.00
N ALA A 109 -5.74 17.73 37.69
CA ALA A 109 -4.82 18.69 37.06
C ALA A 109 -3.68 17.99 36.32
N THR A 110 -3.04 17.00 36.96
CA THR A 110 -1.98 16.19 36.36
C THR A 110 -2.51 15.38 35.18
N GLY A 111 -3.66 14.70 35.34
CA GLY A 111 -4.29 13.93 34.27
C GLY A 111 -4.68 14.79 33.06
N LEU A 112 -5.17 16.01 33.29
CA LEU A 112 -5.46 16.99 32.23
C LEU A 112 -4.20 17.38 31.47
N LEU A 113 -3.13 17.71 32.18
CA LEU A 113 -1.86 18.12 31.57
C LEU A 113 -1.26 17.00 30.72
N GLU A 114 -1.21 15.77 31.25
CA GLU A 114 -0.71 14.61 30.51
C GLU A 114 -1.53 14.32 29.25
N THR A 115 -2.86 14.41 29.36
CA THR A 115 -3.80 14.20 28.25
C THR A 115 -3.64 15.29 27.18
N LYS A 116 -3.52 16.56 27.59
CA LYS A 116 -3.23 17.68 26.68
C LYS A 116 -1.89 17.51 25.96
N ASN A 117 -0.84 17.10 26.67
CA ASN A 117 0.48 16.88 26.07
C ASN A 117 0.47 15.75 25.03
N LYS A 118 -0.21 14.63 25.33
CA LYS A 118 -0.38 13.53 24.37
C LYS A 118 -1.17 13.96 23.13
N PHE A 119 -2.24 14.72 23.33
CA PHE A 119 -3.03 15.25 22.23
C PHE A 119 -2.26 16.27 21.39
N GLU A 120 -1.49 17.16 22.04
CA GLU A 120 -0.66 18.14 21.33
C GLU A 120 0.44 17.46 20.51
N LEU A 121 1.00 16.34 20.97
CA LEU A 121 1.97 15.57 20.19
C LEU A 121 1.36 15.04 18.87
N ILE A 122 0.11 14.60 18.91
CA ILE A 122 -0.66 14.17 17.73
C ILE A 122 -0.90 15.39 16.81
N CYS A 123 -1.35 16.50 17.37
CA CYS A 123 -1.55 17.75 16.61
C CYS A 123 -0.24 18.27 16.01
N GLN A 124 0.89 18.15 16.70
CA GLN A 124 2.21 18.57 16.23
C GLN A 124 2.65 17.72 15.03
N LYS A 125 2.42 16.39 15.06
CA LYS A 125 2.66 15.52 13.90
C LYS A 125 1.86 15.99 12.68
N LEU A 126 0.57 16.28 12.87
CA LEU A 126 -0.31 16.77 11.80
C LEU A 126 0.06 18.19 11.33
N ARG A 127 0.58 19.03 12.22
CA ARG A 127 1.01 20.40 11.90
C ARG A 127 2.29 20.41 11.05
N ASN A 128 3.14 19.40 11.23
CA ASN A 128 4.39 19.24 10.50
C ASN A 128 4.21 18.68 9.09
N ASP A 129 3.05 18.08 8.76
CA ASP A 129 2.73 17.63 7.40
C ASP A 129 2.00 18.74 6.62
N PRO A 130 2.53 19.18 5.46
CA PRO A 130 1.91 20.22 4.64
C PRO A 130 0.47 19.94 4.24
N ARG A 131 0.08 18.67 4.12
CA ARG A 131 -1.26 18.26 3.67
C ARG A 131 -2.33 18.47 4.73
N SER A 132 -1.97 18.41 6.02
CA SER A 132 -2.94 18.51 7.13
C SER A 132 -2.84 19.77 7.98
N ARG A 133 -1.76 20.55 7.84
CA ARG A 133 -1.50 21.72 8.69
C ARG A 133 -2.66 22.73 8.72
N GLU A 134 -3.24 23.05 7.56
CA GLU A 134 -4.31 24.05 7.47
C GLU A 134 -5.64 23.56 8.04
N TRP A 135 -5.85 22.24 8.09
CA TRP A 135 -7.07 21.65 8.63
C TRP A 135 -7.17 21.78 10.15
N LEU A 136 -6.05 21.98 10.85
CA LEU A 136 -6.04 22.21 12.31
C LEU A 136 -6.73 23.53 12.72
N ASN A 137 -7.00 24.43 11.76
CA ASN A 137 -7.79 25.64 11.99
C ASN A 137 -9.31 25.38 11.96
N ASP A 138 -9.73 24.19 11.50
CA ASP A 138 -11.13 23.80 11.40
C ASP A 138 -11.55 23.02 12.66
N PRO A 139 -12.51 23.52 13.47
CA PRO A 139 -13.02 22.83 14.64
C PRO A 139 -13.55 21.42 14.35
N GLU A 140 -14.13 21.22 13.16
CA GLU A 140 -14.69 19.92 12.76
C GLU A 140 -13.60 18.88 12.46
N TYR A 141 -12.40 19.32 12.09
CA TYR A 141 -11.28 18.42 11.87
C TYR A 141 -10.82 17.72 13.16
N TYR A 142 -11.01 18.34 14.32
CA TYR A 142 -10.72 17.69 15.61
C TYR A 142 -11.63 16.49 15.87
N LYS A 143 -12.83 16.44 15.29
CA LYS A 143 -13.70 15.25 15.33
C LYS A 143 -13.08 14.10 14.56
N ILE A 144 -12.51 14.37 13.38
CA ILE A 144 -11.80 13.37 12.57
C ILE A 144 -10.57 12.84 13.33
N ILE A 145 -9.78 13.72 13.95
CA ILE A 145 -8.64 13.30 14.78
C ILE A 145 -9.12 12.40 15.92
N ALA A 146 -10.17 12.82 16.64
CA ALA A 146 -10.73 12.06 17.75
C ALA A 146 -11.29 10.69 17.34
N GLU A 147 -11.92 10.59 16.16
CA GLU A 147 -12.41 9.32 15.61
C GLU A 147 -11.24 8.37 15.26
N LEU A 148 -10.19 8.88 14.60
CA LEU A 148 -9.04 8.09 14.20
C LEU A 148 -8.17 7.62 15.36
N THR A 149 -8.14 8.37 16.47
CA THR A 149 -7.43 7.95 17.69
C THR A 149 -8.25 6.98 18.54
N ARG A 150 -9.57 6.94 18.37
CA ARG A 150 -10.49 6.07 19.12
C ARG A 150 -10.46 4.62 18.63
N GLU A 151 -10.57 4.38 17.33
CA GLU A 151 -10.68 3.01 16.76
C GLU A 151 -9.83 2.86 15.49
N PRO A 152 -8.50 2.62 15.61
CA PRO A 152 -7.60 2.48 14.46
C PRO A 152 -7.99 1.33 13.52
N LEU A 153 -8.68 0.32 14.04
CA LEU A 153 -8.98 -0.95 13.38
C LEU A 153 -10.35 -0.97 12.69
N VAL A 154 -11.15 0.09 12.82
CA VAL A 154 -12.51 0.16 12.25
C VAL A 154 -12.56 1.04 11.00
N LEU A 155 -11.45 1.04 10.25
CA LEU A 155 -11.29 1.69 8.94
C LEU A 155 -12.43 1.33 7.98
N ASN A 156 -12.88 0.07 7.99
CA ASN A 156 -13.96 -0.39 7.11
C ASN A 156 -15.33 0.21 7.44
N LYS A 157 -15.62 0.66 8.67
CA LYS A 157 -16.89 1.39 8.92
C LYS A 157 -16.73 2.88 8.66
N ILE A 158 -15.53 3.41 8.89
CA ILE A 158 -15.24 4.84 8.71
C ILE A 158 -15.19 5.22 7.22
N PHE A 159 -14.53 4.42 6.37
CA PHE A 159 -14.44 4.66 4.92
C PHE A 159 -15.67 4.26 4.10
N ASN A 160 -16.61 3.52 4.70
CA ASN A 160 -17.86 3.11 4.05
C ASN A 160 -19.06 4.00 4.44
N ARG A 161 -18.82 5.13 5.13
CA ARG A 161 -19.85 6.16 5.37
C ARG A 161 -19.97 7.08 4.16
N ASP A 162 -21.17 7.63 3.95
CA ASP A 162 -21.40 8.75 3.03
C ASP A 162 -20.74 10.01 3.60
N LEU A 163 -19.43 10.13 3.39
CA LEU A 163 -18.65 11.30 3.73
C LEU A 163 -18.59 12.24 2.53
N THR A 164 -18.47 13.54 2.79
CA THR A 164 -18.11 14.49 1.73
C THR A 164 -16.72 14.13 1.18
N GLU A 165 -16.44 14.47 -0.07
CA GLU A 165 -15.12 14.23 -0.68
C GLU A 165 -13.99 14.87 0.16
N LYS A 166 -14.27 16.06 0.70
CA LYS A 166 -13.39 16.81 1.62
C LYS A 166 -13.10 16.05 2.91
N ASP A 167 -14.11 15.46 3.55
CA ASP A 167 -13.94 14.75 4.82
C ASP A 167 -13.30 13.37 4.62
N SER A 168 -13.59 12.70 3.50
CA SER A 168 -12.92 11.48 3.09
C SER A 168 -11.40 11.70 2.91
N ASP A 169 -11.00 12.74 2.18
CA ASP A 169 -9.59 13.05 1.94
C ASP A 169 -8.86 13.48 3.22
N ARG A 170 -9.52 14.26 4.08
CA ARG A 170 -9.01 14.59 5.42
C ARG A 170 -8.73 13.33 6.21
N LEU A 171 -9.73 12.46 6.34
CA LEU A 171 -9.65 11.26 7.14
C LEU A 171 -8.55 10.31 6.67
N HIS A 172 -8.46 10.07 5.37
CA HIS A 172 -7.38 9.25 4.79
C HIS A 172 -6.00 9.84 5.09
N THR A 173 -5.81 11.13 4.85
CA THR A 173 -4.51 11.80 5.01
C THR A 173 -4.09 11.86 6.48
N THR A 174 -5.01 12.20 7.39
CA THR A 174 -4.76 12.18 8.84
C THR A 174 -4.34 10.78 9.30
N PHE A 175 -5.01 9.72 8.83
CA PHE A 175 -4.66 8.35 9.16
C PHE A 175 -3.25 7.98 8.66
N GLU A 176 -2.88 8.37 7.43
CA GLU A 176 -1.54 8.14 6.90
C GLU A 176 -0.44 8.76 7.78
N ILE A 177 -0.66 10.00 8.25
CA ILE A 177 0.30 10.76 9.05
C ILE A 177 0.43 10.18 10.46
N LEU A 178 -0.68 9.89 11.13
CA LEU A 178 -0.65 9.45 12.53
C LEU A 178 0.00 8.07 12.71
N TYR A 179 -0.20 7.18 11.75
CA TYR A 179 0.27 5.79 11.81
C TYR A 179 1.55 5.55 11.00
N ASP A 180 2.20 6.61 10.52
CA ASP A 180 3.46 6.56 9.76
C ASP A 180 3.42 5.54 8.60
N ILE A 181 2.26 5.42 7.95
CA ILE A 181 2.01 4.41 6.89
C ILE A 181 2.77 4.78 5.61
N TYR A 182 3.19 6.06 5.49
CA TYR A 182 4.09 6.57 4.48
C TYR A 182 4.96 7.71 5.05
N LYS A 183 6.27 7.49 5.19
CA LYS A 183 7.26 8.55 4.90
C LYS A 183 7.56 8.45 3.42
N GLU A 184 6.81 9.16 2.58
CA GLU A 184 7.43 9.57 1.32
C GLU A 184 8.54 10.57 1.69
N PRO A 185 9.78 10.42 1.16
CA PRO A 185 10.72 11.54 1.23
C PRO A 185 10.00 12.76 0.67
N PRO A 186 10.20 13.97 1.25
CA PRO A 186 9.48 15.15 0.81
C PRO A 186 9.62 15.23 -0.70
N GLN A 187 8.50 15.11 -1.39
CA GLN A 187 8.44 15.52 -2.79
C GLN A 187 8.87 16.97 -2.73
N LYS A 188 10.08 17.26 -3.21
CA LYS A 188 10.34 18.58 -3.77
C LYS A 188 9.14 18.82 -4.67
N GLN A 189 8.43 19.93 -4.44
CA GLN A 189 7.49 20.40 -5.44
C GLN A 189 8.31 20.50 -6.73
N GLU A 190 8.20 19.48 -7.58
CA GLU A 190 8.54 19.66 -8.97
C GLU A 190 7.56 20.75 -9.41
N PRO A 191 8.06 21.87 -9.94
CA PRO A 191 7.18 22.88 -10.51
C PRO A 191 6.19 22.16 -11.42
N GLN A 192 4.91 22.56 -11.34
CA GLN A 192 3.81 22.03 -12.14
C GLN A 192 4.35 21.49 -13.45
N ARG A 193 4.28 20.16 -13.62
CA ARG A 193 4.69 19.52 -14.85
C ARG A 193 3.75 20.06 -15.91
N GLN A 194 4.17 21.12 -16.59
CA GLN A 194 3.78 21.36 -17.97
C GLN A 194 3.90 20.01 -18.66
N GLU A 195 2.87 19.61 -19.41
CA GLU A 195 2.96 18.43 -20.26
C GLU A 195 4.37 18.41 -20.84
N PRO A 196 5.16 17.33 -20.63
CA PRO A 196 6.48 17.29 -21.21
C PRO A 196 6.25 17.62 -22.69
N PRO A 197 6.91 18.65 -23.26
CA PRO A 197 6.79 18.89 -24.68
C PRO A 197 7.05 17.53 -25.32
N LYS A 198 6.11 17.05 -26.15
CA LYS A 198 6.16 15.73 -26.83
C LYS A 198 7.62 15.38 -26.96
N LYS A 199 8.11 14.42 -26.17
CA LYS A 199 9.53 14.05 -26.28
C LYS A 199 9.71 13.76 -27.75
N GLN A 200 10.45 14.63 -28.44
CA GLN A 200 10.95 14.30 -29.75
C GLN A 200 11.59 12.94 -29.54
N GLU A 201 11.17 11.95 -30.33
CA GLU A 201 11.84 10.65 -30.32
C GLU A 201 13.33 10.96 -30.29
N PRO A 202 14.08 10.45 -29.29
CA PRO A 202 15.49 10.77 -29.18
C PRO A 202 16.09 10.54 -30.57
N GLU A 203 16.68 11.60 -31.16
CA GLU A 203 17.32 11.49 -32.47
C GLU A 203 18.15 10.19 -32.45
N LYS A 204 17.93 9.33 -33.45
CA LYS A 204 18.66 8.06 -33.55
C LYS A 204 20.14 8.36 -33.30
N PRO A 205 20.83 7.62 -32.41
CA PRO A 205 22.20 7.94 -32.07
C PRO A 205 23.02 8.05 -33.34
N LYS A 206 23.61 9.22 -33.59
CA LYS A 206 24.51 9.39 -34.74
C LYS A 206 25.74 8.52 -34.48
N TYR A 207 25.93 7.50 -35.31
CA TYR A 207 27.01 6.51 -35.17
C TYR A 207 28.29 6.94 -35.90
N ASP A 208 28.39 8.23 -36.27
CA ASP A 208 29.42 8.75 -37.18
C ASP A 208 30.84 8.63 -36.61
N ASP A 209 30.99 8.61 -35.29
CA ASP A 209 32.29 8.52 -34.60
C ASP A 209 32.76 7.08 -34.32
N LEU A 210 32.01 6.05 -34.74
CA LEU A 210 32.33 4.65 -34.47
C LEU A 210 33.08 3.98 -35.63
N PRO A 211 33.92 2.96 -35.36
CA PRO A 211 34.50 2.12 -36.39
C PRO A 211 33.44 1.55 -37.34
N GLU A 212 33.75 1.46 -38.62
CA GLU A 212 32.78 1.13 -39.69
C GLU A 212 32.02 -0.17 -39.43
N ASN A 213 32.70 -1.20 -38.95
CA ASN A 213 32.09 -2.48 -38.60
C ASN A 213 31.04 -2.33 -37.49
N ARG A 214 31.32 -1.54 -36.45
CA ARG A 214 30.40 -1.28 -35.35
C ARG A 214 29.24 -0.38 -35.77
N ARG A 215 29.50 0.59 -36.65
CA ARG A 215 28.50 1.48 -37.24
C ARG A 215 27.47 0.69 -38.05
N LEU A 216 27.93 -0.17 -38.96
CA LEU A 216 27.08 -1.04 -39.77
C LEU A 216 26.29 -2.03 -38.90
N ALA A 217 26.93 -2.63 -37.90
CA ALA A 217 26.27 -3.55 -36.97
C ALA A 217 25.11 -2.87 -36.20
N LEU A 218 25.31 -1.64 -35.74
CA LEU A 218 24.27 -0.90 -35.02
C LEU A 218 23.12 -0.45 -35.92
N GLN A 219 23.41 -0.10 -37.18
CA GLN A 219 22.39 0.21 -38.20
C GLN A 219 21.52 -1.01 -38.51
N GLU A 220 22.14 -2.17 -38.73
CA GLU A 220 21.43 -3.44 -38.92
C GLU A 220 20.58 -3.79 -37.69
N LYS A 221 21.12 -3.62 -36.48
CA LYS A 221 20.35 -3.82 -35.23
C LYS A 221 19.15 -2.88 -35.13
N ASP A 222 19.29 -1.61 -35.50
CA ASP A 222 18.17 -0.66 -35.48
C ASP A 222 17.09 -1.03 -36.51
N GLN A 223 17.48 -1.48 -37.71
CA GLN A 223 16.54 -2.02 -38.69
C GLN A 223 15.83 -3.27 -38.16
N GLY A 224 16.57 -4.19 -37.53
CA GLY A 224 16.02 -5.37 -36.88
C GLY A 224 15.00 -5.00 -35.79
N ASN A 225 15.27 -3.96 -34.99
CA ASN A 225 14.34 -3.46 -33.97
C ASN A 225 13.04 -2.89 -34.59
N GLU A 226 13.14 -2.23 -35.75
CA GLU A 226 11.97 -1.72 -36.48
C GLU A 226 11.09 -2.85 -37.01
N PHE A 227 11.69 -3.90 -37.59
CA PHE A 227 10.95 -5.10 -38.00
C PHE A 227 10.37 -5.87 -36.80
N TYR A 228 11.11 -5.94 -35.69
CA TYR A 228 10.65 -6.54 -34.44
C TYR A 228 9.38 -5.84 -33.92
N LYS A 229 9.35 -4.50 -33.90
CA LYS A 229 8.16 -3.73 -33.50
C LYS A 229 6.96 -4.01 -34.41
N LYS A 230 7.21 -4.25 -35.70
CA LYS A 230 6.20 -4.64 -36.70
C LYS A 230 5.79 -6.11 -36.59
N LYS A 231 6.38 -6.89 -35.66
CA LYS A 231 6.24 -8.35 -35.53
C LYS A 231 6.64 -9.13 -36.78
N ASP A 232 7.44 -8.53 -37.65
CA ASP A 232 8.05 -9.21 -38.79
C ASP A 232 9.35 -9.87 -38.30
N PHE A 233 9.17 -11.07 -37.73
CA PHE A 233 10.23 -11.77 -37.03
C PHE A 233 11.32 -12.32 -37.95
N ASP A 234 10.97 -12.70 -39.18
CA ASP A 234 11.92 -13.26 -40.14
C ASP A 234 12.91 -12.18 -40.61
N ASN A 235 12.40 -11.01 -40.98
CA ASN A 235 13.26 -9.88 -41.33
C ASN A 235 14.02 -9.33 -40.11
N ALA A 236 13.42 -9.33 -38.92
CA ALA A 236 14.12 -8.96 -37.70
C ALA A 236 15.33 -9.87 -37.43
N LEU A 237 15.16 -11.19 -37.55
CA LEU A 237 16.24 -12.17 -37.40
C LEU A 237 17.32 -11.98 -38.46
N MET A 238 16.95 -11.74 -39.72
CA MET A 238 17.90 -11.48 -40.81
C MET A 238 18.81 -10.28 -40.48
N HIS A 239 18.23 -9.17 -40.05
CA HIS A 239 18.97 -7.97 -39.69
C HIS A 239 19.85 -8.17 -38.45
N TYR A 240 19.37 -8.87 -37.42
CA TYR A 240 20.23 -9.18 -36.26
C TYR A 240 21.38 -10.13 -36.62
N GLN A 241 21.17 -11.09 -37.53
CA GLN A 241 22.24 -11.95 -38.03
C GLN A 241 23.27 -11.18 -38.85
N ASN A 242 22.83 -10.21 -39.65
CA ASN A 242 23.75 -9.31 -40.37
C ASN A 242 24.53 -8.41 -39.40
N ALA A 243 23.89 -7.91 -38.34
CA ALA A 243 24.59 -7.17 -37.28
C ALA A 243 25.72 -8.00 -36.65
N VAL A 244 25.48 -9.29 -36.39
CA VAL A 244 26.50 -10.23 -35.89
C VAL A 244 27.65 -10.44 -36.88
N LYS A 245 27.37 -10.47 -38.20
CA LYS A 245 28.43 -10.58 -39.22
C LYS A 245 29.36 -9.37 -39.22
N HIS A 246 28.83 -8.18 -38.95
CA HIS A 246 29.61 -6.95 -38.88
C HIS A 246 30.36 -6.83 -37.55
N ASP A 247 29.72 -7.16 -36.43
CA ASP A 247 30.33 -7.14 -35.11
C ASP A 247 29.82 -8.32 -34.25
N PRO A 248 30.58 -9.43 -34.15
CA PRO A 248 30.16 -10.58 -33.38
C PRO A 248 30.35 -10.41 -31.86
N THR A 249 30.95 -9.31 -31.41
CA THR A 249 31.36 -9.11 -30.01
C THR A 249 30.26 -8.50 -29.13
N ASP A 250 29.24 -7.90 -29.75
CA ASP A 250 28.15 -7.25 -29.01
C ASP A 250 27.06 -8.27 -28.63
N ILE A 251 26.92 -8.47 -27.31
CA ILE A 251 25.89 -9.33 -26.69
C ILE A 251 24.46 -8.94 -27.11
N THR A 252 24.20 -7.66 -27.43
CA THR A 252 22.85 -7.16 -27.64
C THR A 252 22.15 -7.83 -28.82
N PHE A 253 22.87 -8.15 -29.89
CA PHE A 253 22.31 -8.78 -31.09
C PHE A 253 21.74 -10.16 -30.78
N TYR A 254 22.50 -10.99 -30.07
CA TYR A 254 22.07 -12.31 -29.61
C TYR A 254 20.90 -12.23 -28.63
N THR A 255 20.90 -11.23 -27.74
CA THR A 255 19.74 -11.03 -26.86
C THR A 255 18.51 -10.57 -27.65
N ASN A 256 18.65 -9.82 -28.73
CA ASN A 256 17.51 -9.41 -29.56
C ASN A 256 16.96 -10.59 -30.38
N MET A 257 17.82 -11.44 -30.94
CA MET A 257 17.41 -12.70 -31.57
C MET A 257 16.69 -13.63 -30.58
N ALA A 258 17.21 -13.76 -29.36
CA ALA A 258 16.54 -14.53 -28.32
C ALA A 258 15.16 -13.96 -27.95
N ALA A 259 14.96 -12.64 -28.04
CA ALA A 259 13.64 -12.04 -27.86
C ALA A 259 12.67 -12.50 -28.96
N VAL A 260 13.12 -12.53 -30.22
CA VAL A 260 12.31 -13.01 -31.34
C VAL A 260 11.88 -14.46 -31.12
N TYR A 261 12.83 -15.35 -30.82
CA TYR A 261 12.51 -16.76 -30.57
C TYR A 261 11.56 -16.95 -29.38
N PHE A 262 11.67 -16.10 -28.36
CA PHE A 262 10.74 -16.12 -27.23
C PHE A 262 9.30 -15.77 -27.65
N GLU A 263 9.12 -14.74 -28.49
CA GLU A 263 7.81 -14.36 -29.04
C GLU A 263 7.24 -15.41 -29.99
N GLN A 264 8.10 -16.06 -30.79
CA GLN A 264 7.74 -17.20 -31.64
C GLN A 264 7.44 -18.49 -30.86
N LYS A 265 7.57 -18.48 -29.52
CA LYS A 265 7.42 -19.63 -28.61
C LYS A 265 8.43 -20.76 -28.86
N GLU A 266 9.52 -20.48 -29.56
CA GLU A 266 10.64 -21.40 -29.74
C GLU A 266 11.61 -21.29 -28.55
N TYR A 267 11.15 -21.76 -27.39
CA TYR A 267 11.83 -21.55 -26.12
C TYR A 267 13.22 -22.17 -26.06
N GLU A 268 13.44 -23.32 -26.68
CA GLU A 268 14.75 -23.97 -26.74
C GLU A 268 15.76 -23.16 -27.56
N LYS A 269 15.34 -22.55 -28.68
CA LYS A 269 16.21 -21.67 -29.48
C LYS A 269 16.49 -20.37 -28.73
N CYS A 270 15.49 -19.79 -28.08
CA CYS A 270 15.66 -18.63 -27.20
C CYS A 270 16.73 -18.89 -26.12
N ILE A 271 16.70 -20.05 -25.47
CA ILE A 271 17.66 -20.40 -24.42
C ILE A 271 19.07 -20.49 -25.00
N LYS A 272 19.25 -21.22 -26.11
CA LYS A 272 20.55 -21.35 -26.79
C LYS A 272 21.15 -20.00 -27.19
N GLU A 273 20.34 -19.10 -27.76
CA GLU A 273 20.83 -17.77 -28.12
C GLU A 273 21.16 -16.90 -26.91
N CYS A 274 20.42 -17.02 -25.80
CA CYS A 274 20.79 -16.35 -24.55
C CYS A 274 22.07 -16.93 -23.92
N GLU A 275 22.32 -18.24 -24.02
CA GLU A 275 23.56 -18.85 -23.54
C GLU A 275 24.76 -18.34 -24.35
N LYS A 276 24.66 -18.33 -25.69
CA LYS A 276 25.67 -17.69 -26.57
C LYS A 276 25.89 -16.22 -26.21
N ALA A 277 24.80 -15.47 -25.98
CA ALA A 277 24.88 -14.07 -25.58
C ALA A 277 25.70 -13.90 -24.29
N ILE A 278 25.49 -14.78 -23.29
CA ILE A 278 26.22 -14.74 -22.02
C ILE A 278 27.72 -15.04 -22.23
N ASP A 279 28.05 -16.05 -23.03
CA ASP A 279 29.44 -16.42 -23.30
C ASP A 279 30.19 -15.27 -23.98
N ILE A 280 29.61 -14.73 -25.06
CA ILE A 280 30.17 -13.57 -25.79
C ILE A 280 30.26 -12.34 -24.88
N GLY A 281 29.24 -12.10 -24.06
CA GLY A 281 29.23 -11.01 -23.10
C GLY A 281 30.34 -11.13 -22.05
N ARG A 282 30.66 -12.34 -21.59
CA ARG A 282 31.74 -12.58 -20.63
C ARG A 282 33.12 -12.46 -21.28
N GLU A 283 33.29 -13.01 -22.47
CA GLU A 283 34.52 -12.90 -23.27
C GLU A 283 34.88 -11.43 -23.57
N ASN A 284 33.87 -10.63 -23.93
CA ASN A 284 34.05 -9.23 -24.33
C ASN A 284 33.79 -8.22 -23.20
N ARG A 285 33.62 -8.69 -21.95
CA ARG A 285 33.39 -7.85 -20.75
C ARG A 285 32.22 -6.86 -20.90
N ALA A 286 31.12 -7.33 -21.48
CA ALA A 286 29.89 -6.56 -21.63
C ALA A 286 29.28 -6.18 -20.27
N ASP A 287 28.42 -5.15 -20.27
CA ASP A 287 27.74 -4.68 -19.05
C ASP A 287 26.98 -5.84 -18.37
N PHE A 288 27.23 -6.04 -17.07
CA PHE A 288 26.60 -7.06 -16.24
C PHE A 288 25.06 -7.03 -16.31
N LYS A 289 24.46 -5.87 -16.60
CA LYS A 289 23.01 -5.71 -16.84
C LYS A 289 22.53 -6.50 -18.06
N LEU A 290 23.32 -6.53 -19.13
CA LEU A 290 22.97 -7.23 -20.38
C LEU A 290 23.06 -8.75 -20.17
N ILE A 291 24.08 -9.19 -19.44
CA ILE A 291 24.25 -10.60 -19.05
C ILE A 291 23.09 -11.04 -18.13
N ALA A 292 22.73 -10.21 -17.13
CA ALA A 292 21.57 -10.47 -16.29
C ALA A 292 20.24 -10.52 -17.07
N LYS A 293 20.07 -9.66 -18.08
CA LYS A 293 18.90 -9.68 -18.98
C LYS A 293 18.80 -11.00 -19.75
N ALA A 294 19.93 -11.53 -20.24
CA ALA A 294 19.98 -12.84 -20.89
C ALA A 294 19.58 -13.98 -19.93
N PHE A 295 20.15 -14.03 -18.72
CA PHE A 295 19.74 -15.00 -17.70
C PHE A 295 18.25 -14.90 -17.32
N THR A 296 17.72 -13.68 -17.21
CA THR A 296 16.30 -13.44 -16.96
C THR A 296 15.42 -14.01 -18.09
N ARG A 297 15.82 -13.83 -19.34
CA ARG A 297 15.07 -14.36 -20.49
C ARG A 297 15.09 -15.89 -20.52
N ILE A 298 16.21 -16.53 -20.19
CA ILE A 298 16.27 -18.00 -20.00
C ILE A 298 15.31 -18.45 -18.89
N GLY A 299 15.31 -17.76 -17.75
CA GLY A 299 14.38 -18.05 -16.65
C GLY A 299 12.91 -17.93 -17.09
N ASN A 300 12.58 -16.92 -17.90
CA ASN A 300 11.24 -16.76 -18.48
C ASN A 300 10.88 -17.88 -19.47
N ALA A 301 11.82 -18.34 -20.30
CA ALA A 301 11.61 -19.45 -21.22
C ALA A 301 11.30 -20.75 -20.46
N TYR A 302 12.13 -21.12 -19.49
CA TYR A 302 11.86 -22.29 -18.63
C TYR A 302 10.56 -22.18 -17.84
N LYS A 303 10.15 -20.97 -17.44
CA LYS A 303 8.85 -20.73 -16.80
C LYS A 303 7.70 -21.05 -17.76
N LYS A 304 7.79 -20.64 -19.03
CA LYS A 304 6.77 -20.95 -20.06
C LYS A 304 6.72 -22.44 -20.40
N MET A 305 7.84 -23.15 -20.28
CA MET A 305 7.92 -24.60 -20.41
C MET A 305 7.55 -25.37 -19.13
N GLU A 306 7.07 -24.69 -18.07
CA GLU A 306 6.74 -25.28 -16.77
C GLU A 306 7.92 -25.99 -16.06
N GLN A 307 9.15 -25.71 -16.47
CA GLN A 307 10.37 -26.24 -15.84
C GLN A 307 10.78 -25.35 -14.68
N TRP A 308 9.95 -25.36 -13.63
CA TRP A 308 10.03 -24.46 -12.50
C TRP A 308 11.39 -24.49 -11.77
N LYS A 309 12.01 -25.66 -11.64
CA LYS A 309 13.32 -25.81 -10.97
C LYS A 309 14.42 -25.07 -11.74
N LEU A 310 14.48 -25.25 -13.06
CA LEU A 310 15.45 -24.59 -13.93
C LEU A 310 15.22 -23.09 -14.01
N ALA A 311 13.95 -22.65 -14.13
CA ALA A 311 13.61 -21.22 -14.11
C ALA A 311 14.15 -20.52 -12.84
N LYS A 312 14.02 -21.16 -11.68
CA LYS A 312 14.55 -20.63 -10.40
C LYS A 312 16.08 -20.45 -10.47
N THR A 313 16.81 -21.47 -10.93
CA THR A 313 18.28 -21.43 -11.03
C THR A 313 18.75 -20.27 -11.91
N TYR A 314 18.11 -20.06 -13.07
CA TYR A 314 18.50 -18.99 -13.98
C TYR A 314 18.11 -17.59 -13.48
N TYR A 315 17.01 -17.46 -12.74
CA TYR A 315 16.71 -16.22 -12.02
C TYR A 315 17.74 -15.92 -10.92
N GLU A 316 18.22 -16.94 -10.20
CA GLU A 316 19.28 -16.77 -9.18
C GLU A 316 20.60 -16.36 -9.83
N LYS A 317 20.97 -16.98 -10.97
CA LYS A 317 22.12 -16.56 -11.79
C LYS A 317 21.99 -15.12 -12.30
N SER A 318 20.80 -14.70 -12.74
CA SER A 318 20.57 -13.30 -13.12
C SER A 318 20.84 -12.34 -11.95
N MET A 319 20.45 -12.70 -10.73
CA MET A 319 20.63 -11.87 -9.54
C MET A 319 22.07 -11.80 -9.05
N SER A 320 22.88 -12.83 -9.29
CA SER A 320 24.32 -12.78 -9.02
C SER A 320 25.06 -11.83 -9.98
N GLU A 321 24.58 -11.70 -11.22
CA GLU A 321 25.15 -10.77 -12.21
C GLU A 321 24.70 -9.33 -11.97
N HIS A 322 23.40 -9.08 -11.83
CA HIS A 322 22.85 -7.77 -11.50
C HIS A 322 21.52 -7.88 -10.75
N ARG A 323 21.42 -7.22 -9.59
CA ARG A 323 20.20 -7.25 -8.76
C ARG A 323 19.09 -6.40 -9.37
N THR A 324 18.16 -7.01 -10.09
CA THR A 324 16.94 -6.35 -10.60
C THR A 324 15.76 -6.53 -9.62
N PRO A 325 14.98 -5.47 -9.31
CA PRO A 325 13.87 -5.53 -8.36
C PRO A 325 12.81 -6.61 -8.67
N GLU A 326 12.56 -6.85 -9.95
CA GLU A 326 11.56 -7.80 -10.45
C GLU A 326 11.92 -9.24 -10.07
N ILE A 327 13.19 -9.63 -10.26
CA ILE A 327 13.67 -10.99 -10.00
C ILE A 327 13.82 -11.27 -8.50
N LYS A 328 14.28 -10.28 -7.73
CA LYS A 328 14.29 -10.36 -6.26
C LYS A 328 12.91 -10.72 -5.73
N THR A 329 11.87 -10.11 -6.28
CA THR A 329 10.49 -10.33 -5.85
C THR A 329 9.98 -11.73 -6.22
N LEU A 330 10.22 -12.18 -7.46
CA LEU A 330 9.81 -13.51 -7.94
C LEU A 330 10.46 -14.67 -7.17
N LEU A 331 11.77 -14.58 -6.89
CA LEU A 331 12.49 -15.62 -6.16
C LEU A 331 12.12 -15.67 -4.67
N THR A 332 11.89 -14.52 -4.05
CA THR A 332 11.51 -14.47 -2.64
C THR A 332 10.13 -15.10 -2.44
N ILE A 333 9.17 -14.79 -3.32
CA ILE A 333 7.83 -15.42 -3.31
C ILE A 333 7.94 -16.94 -3.47
N LYS A 334 8.83 -17.43 -4.34
CA LYS A 334 9.00 -18.88 -4.53
C LYS A 334 9.71 -19.59 -3.37
N ARG A 335 10.59 -18.88 -2.66
CA ARG A 335 11.30 -19.41 -1.47
C ARG A 335 10.40 -19.49 -0.25
N ASN A 336 9.43 -18.59 -0.15
CA ASN A 336 8.45 -18.58 0.91
C ASN A 336 7.05 -18.22 0.35
N PRO A 337 6.39 -19.18 -0.32
CA PRO A 337 5.12 -18.92 -1.02
C PRO A 337 3.97 -18.59 -0.07
N ASP A 338 4.14 -18.85 1.22
CA ASP A 338 3.15 -18.61 2.25
C ASP A 338 3.34 -17.28 2.98
N ASP A 339 4.38 -16.50 2.65
CA ASP A 339 4.61 -15.18 3.28
C ASP A 339 3.76 -14.09 2.60
N PRO A 340 2.69 -13.59 3.26
CA PRO A 340 1.80 -12.57 2.70
C PRO A 340 2.53 -11.25 2.40
N LYS A 341 3.64 -10.94 3.08
CA LYS A 341 4.39 -9.69 2.89
C LYS A 341 4.93 -9.57 1.47
N LEU A 342 5.27 -10.70 0.85
CA LEU A 342 5.90 -10.74 -0.46
C LEU A 342 4.92 -10.38 -1.57
N TYR A 343 3.72 -10.96 -1.54
CA TYR A 343 2.63 -10.60 -2.46
C TYR A 343 2.19 -9.16 -2.25
N SER A 344 2.07 -8.72 -1.00
CA SER A 344 1.81 -7.31 -0.69
C SER A 344 2.85 -6.41 -1.36
N ASN A 345 4.15 -6.69 -1.19
CA ASN A 345 5.25 -5.91 -1.79
C ASN A 345 5.20 -5.87 -3.32
N ARG A 346 4.92 -7.00 -3.97
CA ARG A 346 4.74 -7.07 -5.42
C ARG A 346 3.51 -6.27 -5.88
N ALA A 347 2.41 -6.32 -5.12
CA ALA A 347 1.21 -5.51 -5.41
C ALA A 347 1.49 -4.00 -5.38
N ALA A 348 2.34 -3.51 -4.47
CA ALA A 348 2.73 -2.09 -4.46
C ALA A 348 3.59 -1.71 -5.67
N CYS A 349 4.46 -2.61 -6.14
CA CYS A 349 5.19 -2.41 -7.39
C CYS A 349 4.21 -2.32 -8.57
N TYR A 350 3.25 -3.25 -8.67
CA TYR A 350 2.23 -3.20 -9.72
C TYR A 350 1.36 -1.95 -9.68
N THR A 351 1.04 -1.46 -8.48
CA THR A 351 0.30 -0.20 -8.31
C THR A 351 1.08 0.99 -8.91
N LYS A 352 2.40 1.04 -8.71
CA LYS A 352 3.25 2.10 -9.30
C LYS A 352 3.39 1.99 -10.82
N LEU A 353 3.27 0.78 -11.35
CA LEU A 353 3.31 0.49 -12.78
C LEU A 353 1.93 0.59 -13.46
N ALA A 354 0.90 1.08 -12.74
CA ALA A 354 -0.50 1.11 -13.19
C ALA A 354 -1.07 -0.27 -13.61
N ALA A 355 -0.43 -1.37 -13.22
CA ALA A 355 -0.86 -2.73 -13.50
C ALA A 355 -1.85 -3.21 -12.43
N PHE A 356 -2.98 -2.52 -12.30
CA PHE A 356 -3.91 -2.68 -11.18
C PHE A 356 -4.50 -4.09 -11.06
N ASP A 357 -4.81 -4.77 -12.16
CA ASP A 357 -5.35 -6.13 -12.11
C ASP A 357 -4.36 -7.15 -11.53
N LEU A 358 -3.07 -7.02 -11.85
CA LEU A 358 -2.01 -7.85 -11.26
C LEU A 358 -1.81 -7.51 -9.79
N GLY A 359 -1.86 -6.21 -9.44
CA GLY A 359 -1.83 -5.75 -8.06
C GLY A 359 -2.98 -6.28 -7.22
N LEU A 360 -4.21 -6.29 -7.75
CA LEU A 360 -5.39 -6.85 -7.08
C LEU A 360 -5.27 -8.36 -6.87
N LYS A 361 -4.80 -9.12 -7.87
CA LYS A 361 -4.54 -10.56 -7.73
C LYS A 361 -3.57 -10.86 -6.59
N ASP A 362 -2.49 -10.07 -6.49
CA ASP A 362 -1.51 -10.23 -5.41
C ASP A 362 -2.07 -9.82 -4.04
N CYS A 363 -2.86 -8.76 -3.98
CA CYS A 363 -3.57 -8.38 -2.76
C CYS A 363 -4.56 -9.45 -2.31
N ASP A 364 -5.31 -10.05 -3.23
CA ASP A 364 -6.26 -11.13 -2.95
C ASP A 364 -5.55 -12.38 -2.44
N HIS A 365 -4.43 -12.74 -3.07
CA HIS A 365 -3.62 -13.86 -2.64
C HIS A 365 -3.00 -13.59 -1.25
N CYS A 366 -2.48 -12.38 -1.02
CA CYS A 366 -1.99 -11.92 0.27
C CYS A 366 -3.05 -12.05 1.38
N CYS A 367 -4.28 -11.60 1.12
CA CYS A 367 -5.39 -11.68 2.07
C CYS A 367 -5.88 -13.11 2.31
N LYS A 368 -5.75 -14.01 1.32
CA LYS A 368 -6.05 -15.44 1.47
C LYS A 368 -5.02 -16.14 2.35
N LEU A 369 -3.74 -15.78 2.22
CA LEU A 369 -2.66 -16.36 3.02
C LEU A 369 -2.74 -15.93 4.49
N ASP A 370 -2.97 -14.64 4.75
CA ASP A 370 -3.17 -14.12 6.09
C ASP A 370 -4.26 -13.04 6.12
N PRO A 371 -5.51 -13.40 6.50
CA PRO A 371 -6.60 -12.44 6.61
C PRO A 371 -6.36 -11.34 7.64
N LYS A 372 -5.49 -11.56 8.65
CA LYS A 372 -5.12 -10.56 9.67
C LYS A 372 -4.01 -9.64 9.21
N PHE A 373 -3.38 -9.90 8.05
CA PHE A 373 -2.32 -9.06 7.50
C PHE A 373 -2.90 -7.78 6.85
N ILE A 374 -3.07 -6.75 7.68
CA ILE A 374 -3.74 -5.49 7.34
C ILE A 374 -3.18 -4.83 6.07
N LYS A 375 -1.86 -4.91 5.83
CA LYS A 375 -1.22 -4.29 4.66
C LYS A 375 -1.75 -4.82 3.32
N GLY A 376 -2.18 -6.09 3.24
CA GLY A 376 -2.79 -6.65 2.03
C GLY A 376 -4.11 -5.98 1.69
N TRP A 377 -4.99 -5.83 2.68
CA TRP A 377 -6.28 -5.16 2.55
C TRP A 377 -6.13 -3.66 2.23
N ILE A 378 -5.19 -2.97 2.89
CA ILE A 378 -4.91 -1.55 2.62
C ILE A 378 -4.51 -1.35 1.15
N ARG A 379 -3.59 -2.18 0.64
CA ARG A 379 -3.13 -2.07 -0.75
C ARG A 379 -4.24 -2.39 -1.74
N LYS A 380 -5.09 -3.37 -1.43
CA LYS A 380 -6.31 -3.67 -2.20
C LYS A 380 -7.22 -2.44 -2.28
N GLY A 381 -7.54 -1.84 -1.13
CA GLY A 381 -8.38 -0.64 -1.04
C GLY A 381 -7.80 0.52 -1.85
N LYS A 382 -6.49 0.76 -1.77
CA LYS A 382 -5.80 1.80 -2.54
C LYS A 382 -5.92 1.58 -4.05
N ILE A 383 -5.68 0.36 -4.53
CA ILE A 383 -5.82 0.05 -5.96
C ILE A 383 -7.27 0.26 -6.41
N LEU A 384 -8.26 -0.18 -5.62
CA LEU A 384 -9.68 0.04 -5.93
C LEU A 384 -10.06 1.52 -5.93
N GLN A 385 -9.52 2.32 -5.02
CA GLN A 385 -9.76 3.76 -4.96
C GLN A 385 -9.16 4.49 -6.16
N VAL A 386 -7.93 4.15 -6.55
CA VAL A 386 -7.30 4.70 -7.76
C VAL A 386 -8.10 4.30 -9.00
N ARG A 387 -8.55 3.04 -9.08
CA ARG A 387 -9.42 2.56 -10.16
C ARG A 387 -10.77 3.29 -10.18
N LYS A 388 -11.36 3.56 -9.01
CA LYS A 388 -12.62 4.33 -8.89
C LYS A 388 -12.44 5.78 -9.36
N ARG A 389 -11.34 6.43 -8.99
CA ARG A 389 -10.98 7.78 -9.45
C ARG A 389 -10.75 7.80 -10.96
N ALA A 390 -10.03 6.82 -11.49
CA ALA A 390 -9.86 6.64 -12.94
C ALA A 390 -11.21 6.48 -13.67
N MET A 391 -12.15 5.70 -13.11
CA MET A 391 -13.51 5.57 -13.65
C MET A 391 -14.39 6.82 -13.49
N ALA A 392 -14.01 7.76 -12.61
CA ALA A 392 -14.72 9.02 -12.40
C ALA A 392 -14.18 10.15 -13.29
N ASP A 393 -13.03 9.96 -13.95
CA ASP A 393 -12.46 10.91 -14.90
C ASP A 393 -13.45 11.13 -16.07
N PRO A 394 -13.88 12.39 -16.33
CA PRO A 394 -14.86 12.69 -17.37
C PRO A 394 -14.45 12.23 -18.77
N GLU A 395 -13.17 12.31 -19.10
CA GLU A 395 -12.61 11.90 -20.39
C GLU A 395 -12.66 10.37 -20.50
N VAL A 396 -12.27 9.66 -19.44
CA VAL A 396 -12.40 8.20 -19.36
C VAL A 396 -13.86 7.77 -19.47
N GLN A 397 -14.78 8.46 -18.79
CA GLN A 397 -16.22 8.16 -18.90
C GLN A 397 -16.75 8.39 -20.31
N GLN A 398 -16.28 9.43 -21.00
CA GLN A 398 -16.66 9.69 -22.37
C GLN A 398 -16.17 8.58 -23.29
N ILE A 399 -14.94 8.11 -23.10
CA ILE A 399 -14.37 6.96 -23.84
C ILE A 399 -15.16 5.68 -23.56
N LEU A 400 -15.49 5.40 -22.30
CA LEU A 400 -16.26 4.20 -21.93
C LEU A 400 -17.74 4.27 -22.29
N ARG A 401 -18.29 5.44 -22.63
CA ARG A 401 -19.66 5.62 -23.13
C ARG A 401 -19.75 5.52 -24.66
N ASP A 402 -18.62 5.65 -25.36
CA ASP A 402 -18.53 5.51 -26.80
C ASP A 402 -18.86 4.06 -27.22
N PRO A 403 -19.95 3.82 -27.98
CA PRO A 403 -20.35 2.49 -28.40
C PRO A 403 -19.30 1.78 -29.24
N ALA A 404 -18.57 2.53 -30.08
CA ALA A 404 -17.49 1.95 -30.90
C ALA A 404 -16.35 1.47 -30.01
N MET A 405 -16.00 2.27 -29.00
CA MET A 405 -14.94 1.92 -28.07
C MET A 405 -15.32 0.74 -27.16
N ARG A 406 -16.59 0.61 -26.77
CA ARG A 406 -17.07 -0.59 -26.05
C ARG A 406 -16.90 -1.85 -26.86
N CYS A 407 -17.30 -1.85 -28.14
CA CYS A 407 -17.11 -2.99 -29.03
C CYS A 407 -15.62 -3.36 -29.18
N ILE A 408 -14.75 -2.36 -29.29
CA ILE A 408 -13.30 -2.59 -29.41
C ILE A 408 -12.71 -3.18 -28.13
N LEU A 409 -13.12 -2.68 -26.96
CA LEU A 409 -12.68 -3.22 -25.66
C LEU A 409 -13.19 -4.64 -25.42
N GLU A 410 -14.39 -4.96 -25.89
CA GLU A 410 -14.98 -6.30 -25.81
C GLU A 410 -14.28 -7.28 -26.77
N GLN A 411 -14.00 -6.84 -28.00
CA GLN A 411 -13.16 -7.58 -28.95
C GLN A 411 -11.75 -7.81 -28.38
N MET A 412 -11.15 -6.82 -27.72
CA MET A 412 -9.83 -6.94 -27.09
C MET A 412 -9.81 -8.01 -25.98
N GLN A 413 -10.91 -8.21 -25.25
CA GLN A 413 -10.99 -9.27 -24.23
C GLN A 413 -11.06 -10.67 -24.83
N GLN A 414 -11.65 -10.81 -26.02
CA GLN A 414 -11.83 -12.10 -26.70
C GLN A 414 -10.64 -12.44 -27.62
N ASP A 415 -10.10 -11.44 -28.32
CA ASP A 415 -8.96 -11.54 -29.21
C ASP A 415 -8.01 -10.34 -29.05
N PRO A 416 -6.92 -10.52 -28.29
CA PRO A 416 -5.89 -9.49 -28.14
C PRO A 416 -5.21 -9.07 -29.45
N HIS A 417 -5.31 -9.85 -30.54
CA HIS A 417 -4.71 -9.51 -31.84
C HIS A 417 -5.56 -8.51 -32.62
N ALA A 418 -6.89 -8.52 -32.44
CA ALA A 418 -7.80 -7.55 -33.04
C ALA A 418 -7.48 -6.09 -32.65
N LEU A 419 -6.82 -5.89 -31.51
CA LEU A 419 -6.35 -4.59 -31.04
C LEU A 419 -5.36 -3.93 -32.01
N GLN A 420 -4.54 -4.72 -32.72
CA GLN A 420 -3.52 -4.17 -33.63
C GLN A 420 -4.13 -3.41 -34.82
N ASP A 421 -5.29 -3.84 -35.30
CA ASP A 421 -5.99 -3.16 -36.39
C ASP A 421 -6.67 -1.87 -35.91
N HIS A 422 -7.24 -1.88 -34.71
CA HIS A 422 -7.85 -0.70 -34.09
C HIS A 422 -6.83 0.38 -33.72
N LEU A 423 -5.61 -0.02 -33.34
CA LEU A 423 -4.50 0.90 -33.05
C LEU A 423 -3.95 1.63 -34.29
N LYS A 424 -4.32 1.23 -35.51
CA LYS A 424 -3.97 1.97 -36.74
C LYS A 424 -4.73 3.30 -36.84
N ASN A 425 -5.88 3.41 -36.19
CA ASN A 425 -6.63 4.66 -36.12
C ASN A 425 -6.06 5.51 -34.96
N PRO A 426 -5.52 6.71 -35.23
CA PRO A 426 -4.86 7.54 -34.22
C PRO A 426 -5.80 7.99 -33.10
N ASP A 427 -7.09 8.22 -33.39
CA ASP A 427 -8.08 8.63 -32.39
C ASP A 427 -8.42 7.48 -31.45
N ILE A 428 -8.56 6.26 -31.98
CA ILE A 428 -8.80 5.05 -31.18
C ILE A 428 -7.55 4.71 -30.36
N ALA A 429 -6.36 4.85 -30.94
CA ALA A 429 -5.10 4.64 -30.24
C ALA A 429 -4.92 5.61 -29.06
N ALA A 430 -5.26 6.89 -29.22
CA ALA A 430 -5.22 7.87 -28.13
C ALA A 430 -6.20 7.52 -27.00
N LYS A 431 -7.42 7.08 -27.34
CA LYS A 431 -8.43 6.63 -26.36
C LYS A 431 -7.96 5.38 -25.59
N ILE A 432 -7.39 4.40 -26.28
CA ILE A 432 -6.81 3.19 -25.67
C ILE A 432 -5.63 3.55 -24.76
N GLN A 433 -4.75 4.45 -25.23
CA GLN A 433 -3.60 4.95 -24.46
C GLN A 433 -4.06 5.62 -23.16
N LYS A 434 -5.09 6.47 -23.20
CA LYS A 434 -5.68 7.09 -22.01
C LYS A 434 -6.23 6.04 -21.02
N LEU A 435 -6.86 4.98 -21.52
CA LEU A 435 -7.35 3.88 -20.69
C LEU A 435 -6.21 3.05 -20.08
N LEU A 436 -5.07 2.90 -20.78
CA LEU A 436 -3.86 2.24 -20.27
C LEU A 436 -3.17 3.08 -19.20
N GLU A 437 -3.05 4.39 -19.42
CA GLU A 437 -2.44 5.33 -18.48
C GLU A 437 -3.24 5.47 -17.19
N SER A 438 -4.57 5.36 -17.30
CA SER A 438 -5.46 5.28 -16.14
C SER A 438 -5.50 3.89 -15.48
N GLY A 439 -4.77 2.91 -16.03
CA GLY A 439 -4.64 1.55 -15.51
C GLY A 439 -5.94 0.73 -15.54
N LEU A 440 -6.95 1.17 -16.29
CA LEU A 440 -8.25 0.50 -16.38
C LEU A 440 -8.25 -0.70 -17.31
N ILE A 441 -7.32 -0.71 -18.27
CA ILE A 441 -7.06 -1.81 -19.18
C ILE A 441 -5.56 -2.15 -19.17
N ALA A 442 -5.23 -3.37 -19.52
CA ALA A 442 -3.86 -3.82 -19.73
C ALA A 442 -3.80 -4.66 -21.00
N ILE A 443 -2.75 -4.45 -21.83
CA ILE A 443 -2.46 -5.30 -22.97
C ILE A 443 -1.59 -6.45 -22.46
N HIS A 444 -2.01 -7.69 -22.71
CA HIS A 444 -1.34 -8.92 -22.24
C HIS A 444 -0.86 -9.78 -23.39
#